data_AF-M7PKN3-F1
#
_entry.id   AF-M7PKN3-F1
#
_cell.length_a   1.000
_cell.length_b   1.000
_cell.length_c   1.000
_cell.angle_alpha   90.00
_cell.angle_beta   90.00
_cell.angle_gamma   90.00
#
_symmetry.space_group_name_H-M   'P 1'
#
loop_
_entity.id
_entity.type
_entity.pdbx_description
1 polymer ?
#
loop_
_entity_poly.entity_id
_entity_poly.type
_entity_poly.pdbx_seq_one_letter_code
_entity_poly.pdbx_strand_id
1 'polypeptide(L)'
;MGKRKTKMKRPKPKPRAPLDKTFNCLFCNHEKSTLICKVCGQTHQSIIHNLSAPVDIYSDWIDACDAVANKTNRNLTQELNLNNNDYNN
;
A
#
# COMPACT_ATOMS: atom_id res chain seq x y z
N MET A 1 -51.11 17.28 35.39
CA MET A 1 -50.25 17.74 34.27
C MET A 1 -48.89 17.03 34.33
N GLY A 2 -48.70 15.98 33.53
CA GLY A 2 -47.46 15.20 33.54
C GLY A 2 -46.35 15.84 32.70
N LYS A 3 -45.21 16.14 33.32
CA LYS A 3 -44.02 16.71 32.66
C LYS A 3 -43.44 15.65 31.71
N ARG A 4 -43.59 15.83 30.40
CA ARG A 4 -43.01 14.95 29.38
C ARG A 4 -41.48 15.06 29.40
N LYS A 5 -40.78 13.93 29.50
CA LYS A 5 -39.31 13.89 29.35
C LYS A 5 -38.94 14.40 27.96
N THR A 6 -38.19 15.49 27.92
CA THR A 6 -37.59 16.03 26.71
C THR A 6 -36.56 15.04 26.16
N LYS A 7 -36.73 14.59 24.92
CA LYS A 7 -35.72 13.76 24.23
C LYS A 7 -34.41 14.55 24.13
N MET A 8 -33.36 14.09 24.80
CA MET A 8 -32.02 14.63 24.66
C MET A 8 -31.53 14.38 23.23
N LYS A 9 -31.15 15.44 22.51
CA LYS A 9 -30.57 15.32 21.16
C LYS A 9 -29.26 14.54 21.27
N ARG A 10 -29.16 13.42 20.57
CA ARG A 10 -27.92 12.65 20.49
C ARG A 10 -26.84 13.53 19.84
N PRO A 11 -25.61 13.57 20.38
CA PRO A 11 -24.52 14.31 19.75
C PRO A 11 -24.30 13.75 18.34
N LYS A 12 -24.16 14.66 17.35
CA LYS A 12 -23.86 14.24 15.98
C LYS A 12 -22.49 13.53 15.98
N PRO A 13 -22.35 12.37 15.31
CA PRO A 13 -21.06 11.72 15.19
C PRO A 13 -20.07 12.68 14.52
N LYS A 14 -18.87 12.80 15.10
CA LYS A 14 -17.82 13.64 14.53
C LYS A 14 -17.46 13.07 13.15
N PRO A 15 -17.33 13.92 12.10
CA PRO A 15 -16.86 13.46 10.81
C PRO A 15 -15.45 12.88 10.97
N ARG A 16 -15.19 11.77 10.26
CA ARG A 16 -13.85 11.20 10.19
C ARG A 16 -12.94 12.20 9.46
N ALA A 17 -11.72 12.37 9.96
CA ALA A 17 -10.73 13.22 9.29
C ALA A 17 -10.43 12.66 7.88
N PRO A 18 -10.18 13.53 6.88
CA PRO A 18 -9.78 13.08 5.56
C PRO A 18 -8.45 12.32 5.64
N LEU A 19 -8.33 11.24 4.87
CA LEU A 19 -7.08 10.50 4.73
C LEU A 19 -6.12 11.26 3.80
N ASP A 20 -4.83 11.11 4.06
CA ASP A 20 -3.79 11.67 3.21
C ASP A 20 -3.77 11.01 1.83
N LYS A 21 -3.41 11.81 0.82
CA LYS A 21 -3.38 11.38 -0.59
C LYS A 21 -1.96 11.29 -1.16
N THR A 22 -0.96 11.59 -0.35
CA THR A 22 0.43 11.76 -0.75
C THR A 22 1.33 10.93 0.14
N PHE A 23 2.23 10.15 -0.46
CA PHE A 23 3.12 9.21 0.24
C PHE A 23 4.57 9.39 -0.22
N ASN A 24 5.50 8.74 0.46
CA ASN A 24 6.92 8.80 0.10
C ASN A 24 7.22 7.80 -1.03
N CYS A 25 8.14 8.16 -1.92
CA CYS A 25 8.49 7.27 -3.02
C CYS A 25 9.32 6.09 -2.51
N LEU A 26 8.94 4.86 -2.86
CA LEU A 26 9.66 3.65 -2.45
C LEU A 26 11.11 3.56 -2.98
N PHE A 27 11.43 4.32 -4.02
CA PHE A 27 12.75 4.26 -4.68
C PHE A 27 13.69 5.39 -4.28
N CYS A 28 13.23 6.64 -4.27
CA CYS A 28 14.06 7.80 -3.98
C CYS A 28 13.75 8.48 -2.64
N ASN A 29 12.78 7.95 -1.89
CA ASN A 29 12.33 8.42 -0.59
C ASN A 29 11.92 9.90 -0.53
N HIS A 30 11.71 10.55 -1.67
CA HIS A 30 11.17 11.91 -1.71
C HIS A 30 9.71 11.93 -1.27
N GLU A 31 9.37 12.94 -0.48
CA GLU A 31 8.02 13.17 0.00
C GLU A 31 7.06 13.59 -1.12
N LYS A 32 5.77 13.39 -0.88
CA LYS A 32 4.66 13.81 -1.76
C LYS A 32 4.69 13.18 -3.16
N SER A 33 5.16 11.94 -3.24
CA SER A 33 4.95 11.11 -4.42
C SER A 33 3.52 10.56 -4.46
N THR A 34 2.98 10.47 -5.67
CA THR A 34 1.76 9.72 -5.97
C THR A 34 2.16 8.48 -6.77
N LEU A 35 1.23 7.92 -7.56
CA LEU A 35 1.48 6.85 -8.55
C LEU A 35 2.67 7.12 -9.49
N ILE A 36 3.04 8.40 -9.68
CA ILE A 36 4.16 8.83 -10.50
C ILE A 36 5.07 9.70 -9.63
N CYS A 37 6.30 9.26 -9.42
CA CYS A 37 7.29 10.06 -8.73
C CYS A 37 7.91 11.09 -9.69
N LYS A 38 7.75 12.38 -9.40
CA LYS A 38 8.33 13.47 -10.22
C LYS A 38 9.84 13.62 -10.10
N VAL A 39 10.46 13.01 -9.09
CA VAL A 39 11.90 13.14 -8.84
C VAL A 39 12.67 12.04 -9.57
N CYS A 40 12.32 10.77 -9.36
CA CYS A 40 13.00 9.65 -10.01
C CYS A 40 12.26 9.07 -11.23
N GLY A 41 11.06 9.56 -11.55
CA GLY A 41 10.29 9.14 -12.74
C GLY A 41 9.59 7.78 -12.61
N GLN A 42 9.68 7.11 -11.46
CA GLN A 42 9.07 5.79 -11.27
C GLN A 42 7.54 5.86 -11.27
N THR A 43 6.91 4.90 -11.94
CA THR A 43 5.45 4.83 -12.08
C THR A 43 4.93 3.47 -11.64
N HIS A 44 3.81 3.46 -10.93
CA HIS A 44 3.08 2.24 -10.57
C HIS A 44 1.65 2.26 -11.15
N GLN A 45 1.12 1.09 -11.46
CA GLN A 45 -0.25 0.91 -11.92
C GLN A 45 -0.86 -0.28 -11.15
N SER A 46 -2.03 -0.09 -10.56
CA SER A 46 -2.81 -1.14 -9.89
C SER A 46 -4.30 -1.03 -10.26
N ILE A 47 -5.06 -2.08 -9.96
CA ILE A 47 -6.50 -2.14 -10.24
C ILE A 47 -7.25 -1.39 -9.14
N ILE A 48 -8.14 -0.48 -9.50
CA ILE A 48 -8.85 0.39 -8.56
C ILE A 48 -10.35 0.07 -8.56
N HIS A 49 -10.95 -0.02 -7.37
CA HIS A 49 -12.39 -0.17 -7.16
C HIS A 49 -12.99 1.03 -6.39
N ASN A 50 -14.33 1.15 -6.34
CA ASN A 50 -15.00 2.29 -5.69
C ASN A 50 -14.73 2.43 -4.19
N LEU A 51 -14.20 1.39 -3.54
CA LEU A 51 -13.80 1.43 -2.13
C LEU A 51 -12.31 1.72 -1.94
N SER A 52 -11.53 1.87 -3.03
CA SER A 52 -10.09 2.12 -2.96
C SER A 52 -9.83 3.54 -2.47
N ALA A 53 -9.00 3.65 -1.45
CA ALA A 53 -8.36 4.87 -1.02
C ALA A 53 -6.92 4.95 -1.57
N PRO A 54 -6.30 6.14 -1.61
CA PRO A 54 -4.91 6.29 -2.02
C PRO A 54 -3.91 5.42 -1.23
N VAL A 55 -4.22 5.10 0.02
CA VAL A 55 -3.39 4.21 0.86
C VAL A 55 -3.40 2.76 0.38
N ASP A 56 -4.52 2.30 -0.19
CA ASP A 56 -4.63 0.93 -0.73
C ASP A 56 -3.69 0.78 -1.92
N ILE A 57 -3.70 1.76 -2.83
CA ILE A 57 -2.81 1.82 -3.99
C ILE A 57 -1.33 1.88 -3.58
N TYR A 58 -1.01 2.61 -2.51
CA TYR A 58 0.36 2.66 -2.00
C TYR A 58 0.79 1.33 -1.38
N SER A 59 -0.11 0.62 -0.71
CA SER A 59 0.13 -0.71 -0.16
C SER A 59 0.36 -1.73 -1.28
N ASP A 60 -0.46 -1.70 -2.33
CA ASP A 60 -0.27 -2.53 -3.52
C ASP A 60 1.12 -2.31 -4.16
N TRP A 61 1.62 -1.08 -4.14
CA TRP A 61 2.94 -0.77 -4.67
C TRP A 61 4.06 -1.40 -3.84
N ILE A 62 3.94 -1.35 -2.50
CA ILE A 62 4.88 -2.03 -1.58
C ILE A 62 4.85 -3.54 -1.85
N ASP A 63 3.66 -4.14 -1.86
CA ASP A 63 3.48 -5.57 -2.06
C ASP A 63 4.02 -6.02 -3.43
N ALA A 64 3.85 -5.20 -4.48
CA ALA A 64 4.41 -5.48 -5.79
C ALA A 64 5.95 -5.47 -5.78
N CYS A 65 6.57 -4.51 -5.08
CA CYS A 65 8.03 -4.45 -4.91
C CYS A 65 8.54 -5.68 -4.14
N ASP A 66 7.88 -6.03 -3.03
CA ASP A 66 8.24 -7.18 -2.21
C ASP A 66 8.07 -8.50 -2.97
N ALA A 67 7.01 -8.63 -3.78
CA ALA A 67 6.78 -9.79 -4.61
C ALA A 67 7.89 -9.99 -5.66
N VAL A 68 8.42 -8.91 -6.25
CA VAL A 68 9.55 -8.97 -7.18
C VAL A 68 10.82 -9.41 -6.44
N ALA A 69 11.13 -8.79 -5.30
CA ALA A 69 12.29 -9.15 -4.49
C ALA A 69 12.26 -10.64 -4.08
N ASN A 70 11.11 -11.11 -3.60
CA ASN A 70 10.91 -12.50 -3.19
C ASN A 70 10.97 -13.49 -4.37
N LYS A 71 10.55 -13.09 -5.58
CA LYS A 71 10.72 -13.91 -6.79
C LYS A 71 12.21 -14.03 -7.14
N THR A 72 12.94 -12.92 -7.13
CA THR A 72 14.39 -12.90 -7.41
C THR A 72 15.15 -13.79 -6.44
N ASN A 73 14.88 -13.69 -5.14
CA ASN A 73 15.53 -14.53 -4.12
C ASN A 73 15.24 -16.02 -4.30
N ARG A 74 14.00 -16.39 -4.67
CA ARG A 74 13.63 -17.77 -4.96
C ARG A 74 14.37 -18.32 -6.18
N ASN A 75 14.46 -17.53 -7.25
CA ASN A 75 15.18 -17.90 -8.47
C ASN A 75 16.67 -18.10 -8.17
N LEU A 76 17.30 -17.18 -7.45
CA LEU A 76 18.71 -17.29 -7.02
C LEU A 76 18.95 -18.58 -6.20
N THR A 77 18.04 -18.89 -5.27
CA THR A 77 18.13 -20.11 -4.46
C THR A 77 18.00 -21.37 -5.33
N GLN A 78 17.10 -21.35 -6.32
CA GLN A 78 16.91 -22.45 -7.25
C GLN A 78 18.14 -22.65 -8.15
N GLU A 79 18.74 -21.59 -8.67
CA GLU A 79 19.96 -21.64 -9.47
C GLU A 79 21.14 -22.22 -8.66
N LEU A 80 21.32 -21.78 -7.41
CA LEU A 80 22.33 -22.34 -6.52
C LEU A 80 22.10 -23.82 -6.24
N ASN A 81 20.85 -24.24 -6.03
CA ASN A 81 20.53 -25.65 -5.79
C ASN A 81 20.78 -26.52 -7.03
N LEU A 82 20.51 -26.03 -8.24
CA LEU A 82 20.85 -26.76 -9.47
C LEU A 82 22.36 -26.94 -9.62
N ASN A 83 23.13 -25.86 -9.46
CA ASN A 83 24.59 -25.90 -9.58
C ASN A 83 25.25 -26.82 -8.54
N ASN A 84 24.70 -26.90 -7.32
CA ASN A 84 25.22 -27.80 -6.28
C ASN A 84 24.96 -29.29 -6.57
N ASN A 85 23.89 -29.62 -7.30
CA ASN A 85 23.60 -31.01 -7.68
C ASN A 85 24.50 -31.47 -8.84
N ASP A 86 24.84 -30.57 -9.77
CA ASP A 86 25.74 -30.87 -10.89
C ASP A 86 27.20 -31.08 -10.46
N TYR A 87 27.61 -30.58 -9.29
CA TYR A 87 28.97 -30.77 -8.76
C TYR A 87 29.11 -32.00 -7.83
N ASN A 88 27.98 -32.55 -7.36
CA ASN A 88 27.93 -33.71 -6.46
C ASN A 88 27.60 -35.03 -7.19
N ASN A 89 27.51 -35.00 -8.52
CA ASN A 89 27.35 -36.16 -9.40
C ASN A 89 28.54 -36.24 -10.37
#